data_AF-A0A8T5DZ41-F1
#
_entry.id   AF-A0A8T5DZ41-F1
#
_cell.length_a   1.000
_cell.length_b   1.000
_cell.length_c   1.000
_cell.angle_alpha   90.00
_cell.angle_beta   90.00
_cell.angle_gamma   90.00
#
_symmetry.space_group_name_H-M   'P 1'
#
loop_
_entity.id
_entity.type
_entity.pdbx_description
1 polymer ?
#
loop_
_entity_poly.entity_id
_entity_poly.type
_entity_poly.pdbx_seq_one_letter_code
_entity_poly.pdbx_strand_id
1 'polypeptide(L)'
;MDINSKLTNEEIITKILNKEIKLRHLSILGEKRATEIRLKFLEKKLNSEFTNINLSILNPEKCKPNIENMVGSTQIPLGIAGPILINFENKSKE
;
A
#
# COMPACT_ATOMS: atom_id res chain seq x y z
N MET A 1 -18.36 30.80 12.51
CA MET A 1 -18.21 29.37 12.89
C MET A 1 -17.33 28.76 11.83
N ASP A 2 -16.03 28.75 12.07
CA ASP A 2 -15.04 28.39 11.05
C ASP A 2 -14.13 27.27 11.53
N ILE A 3 -13.58 26.55 10.54
CA ILE A 3 -12.54 25.50 10.59
C ILE A 3 -13.07 24.05 10.53
N ASN A 4 -13.20 23.53 9.30
CA ASN A 4 -12.72 22.21 8.88
C ASN A 4 -12.96 21.00 9.82
N SER A 5 -14.18 20.45 9.88
CA SER A 5 -14.39 19.09 10.40
C SER A 5 -13.91 18.01 9.39
N LYS A 6 -12.60 17.97 9.13
CA LYS A 6 -11.99 16.81 8.46
C LYS A 6 -12.11 15.64 9.44
N LEU A 7 -12.94 14.63 9.13
CA LEU A 7 -13.06 13.44 9.98
C LEU A 7 -11.67 12.90 10.32
N THR A 8 -11.49 12.55 11.59
CA THR A 8 -10.29 11.90 12.12
C THR A 8 -10.17 10.50 11.53
N ASN A 9 -8.94 9.94 11.53
CA ASN A 9 -8.74 8.56 11.05
C ASN A 9 -9.54 7.56 11.90
N GLU A 10 -9.67 7.81 13.20
CA GLU A 10 -10.42 6.97 14.13
C GLU A 10 -11.93 6.92 13.83
N GLU A 11 -12.54 8.07 13.53
CA GLU A 11 -13.94 8.13 13.12
C GLU A 11 -14.17 7.40 11.79
N ILE A 12 -13.25 7.57 10.83
CA ILE A 12 -13.32 6.88 9.54
C ILE A 12 -13.23 5.36 9.76
N ILE A 13 -12.29 4.88 10.58
CA ILE A 13 -12.15 3.45 10.89
C ILE A 13 -13.42 2.90 11.55
N THR A 14 -14.01 3.64 12.48
CA THR A 14 -15.27 3.25 13.14
C THR A 14 -16.40 3.10 12.12
N LYS A 15 -16.54 4.06 11.20
CA LYS A 15 -17.53 3.98 10.11
C LYS A 15 -17.30 2.81 9.17
N ILE A 16 -16.05 2.44 8.88
CA ILE A 16 -15.72 1.25 8.08
C ILE A 16 -16.10 -0.03 8.85
N LEU A 17 -15.82 -0.11 10.15
CA LEU A 17 -16.21 -1.25 11.00
C LEU A 17 -17.73 -1.44 11.01
N ASN A 18 -18.48 -0.34 11.06
CA ASN A 18 -19.95 -0.32 10.97
C ASN A 18 -20.48 -0.55 9.54
N LYS A 19 -19.61 -0.76 8.54
CA LYS A 19 -19.95 -0.93 7.12
C LYS A 19 -20.62 0.29 6.46
N GLU A 20 -20.51 1.47 7.04
CA GLU A 20 -21.02 2.73 6.49
C GLU A 20 -20.15 3.25 5.32
N ILE A 21 -18.86 2.93 5.32
CA ILE A 21 -17.89 3.35 4.31
C ILE A 21 -17.15 2.13 3.74
N LYS A 22 -16.96 2.09 2.41
CA LYS A 22 -16.18 1.04 1.73
C LYS A 22 -14.70 1.43 1.64
N LEU A 23 -13.79 0.47 1.87
CA LEU A 23 -12.33 0.68 1.83
C LEU A 23 -11.81 1.31 0.53
N ARG A 24 -12.41 0.93 -0.61
CA ARG A 24 -12.02 1.45 -1.94
C ARG A 24 -12.28 2.95 -2.11
N HIS A 25 -13.21 3.51 -1.35
CA HIS A 25 -13.57 4.94 -1.44
C HIS A 25 -12.59 5.83 -0.67
N LEU A 26 -11.71 5.27 0.14
CA LEU A 26 -10.73 6.02 0.92
C LEU A 26 -9.68 6.74 0.06
N SER A 27 -9.51 6.34 -1.20
CA SER A 27 -8.59 6.98 -2.15
C SER A 27 -8.86 8.48 -2.35
N ILE A 28 -10.08 8.96 -2.07
CA ILE A 28 -10.42 10.40 -2.07
C ILE A 28 -9.63 11.22 -1.04
N LEU A 29 -9.07 10.57 -0.02
CA LEU A 29 -8.26 11.20 1.02
C LEU A 29 -6.76 11.28 0.66
N GLY A 30 -6.38 10.81 -0.53
CA GLY A 30 -5.00 10.52 -0.92
C GLY A 30 -4.60 9.09 -0.55
N GLU A 31 -3.88 8.39 -1.43
CA GLU A 31 -3.51 6.99 -1.25
C GLU A 31 -2.60 6.77 -0.04
N LYS A 32 -1.76 7.75 0.32
CA LYS A 32 -0.95 7.65 1.54
C LYS A 32 -1.83 7.49 2.78
N ARG A 33 -2.75 8.42 3.00
CA ARG A 33 -3.67 8.39 4.15
C ARG A 33 -4.64 7.22 4.07
N ALA A 34 -5.12 6.90 2.88
CA ALA A 34 -5.99 5.74 2.67
C ALA A 34 -5.31 4.43 3.09
N THR A 35 -4.04 4.25 2.71
CA THR A 35 -3.24 3.07 3.04
C THR A 35 -3.10 2.90 4.56
N GLU A 36 -2.76 3.97 5.27
CA GLU A 36 -2.65 3.97 6.74
C GLU A 36 -3.98 3.59 7.41
N ILE A 37 -5.10 4.16 6.95
CA ILE A 37 -6.44 3.85 7.49
C ILE A 37 -6.81 2.39 7.22
N ARG A 38 -6.56 1.87 6.02
CA ARG A 38 -6.88 0.47 5.67
C ARG A 38 -6.08 -0.50 6.54
N LEU A 39 -4.79 -0.24 6.78
CA LEU A 39 -3.96 -1.08 7.66
C LEU A 39 -4.46 -1.04 9.10
N LYS A 40 -4.70 0.15 9.66
CA LYS A 40 -5.23 0.31 11.04
C LYS A 40 -6.60 -0.34 11.22
N PHE A 41 -7.46 -0.26 10.20
CA PHE A 41 -8.73 -0.98 10.19
C PHE A 41 -8.52 -2.50 10.30
N LEU A 42 -7.58 -3.07 9.54
CA LEU A 42 -7.28 -4.51 9.62
C LEU A 42 -6.72 -4.90 10.98
N GLU A 43 -5.80 -4.10 11.55
CA GLU A 43 -5.24 -4.34 12.88
C GLU A 43 -6.35 -4.43 13.94
N LYS A 44 -7.29 -3.47 13.93
CA LYS A 44 -8.44 -3.48 14.85
C LYS A 44 -9.38 -4.65 14.61
N LYS A 45 -9.69 -4.95 13.34
CA LYS A 45 -10.64 -6.01 12.99
C LYS A 45 -10.12 -7.40 13.33
N LEU A 46 -8.81 -7.62 13.23
CA LEU A 46 -8.16 -8.91 13.44
C LEU A 46 -7.50 -9.03 14.82
N ASN A 47 -7.54 -7.96 15.62
CA ASN A 47 -6.84 -7.87 16.90
C ASN A 47 -5.38 -8.34 16.80
N SER A 48 -4.68 -7.84 15.78
CA SER A 48 -3.31 -8.22 15.42
C SER A 48 -2.54 -7.00 14.94
N GLU A 49 -1.23 -6.96 15.17
CA GLU A 49 -0.37 -5.86 14.70
C GLU A 49 0.40 -6.25 13.44
N PHE A 50 0.52 -5.32 12.49
CA PHE A 50 1.21 -5.55 11.21
C PHE A 50 2.44 -4.65 11.07
N THR A 51 3.36 -4.77 12.03
CA THR A 51 4.55 -3.91 12.18
C THR A 51 5.41 -3.81 10.92
N ASN A 52 5.62 -4.92 10.21
CA ASN A 52 6.50 -4.96 9.03
C ASN A 52 5.81 -4.54 7.73
N ILE A 53 4.48 -4.71 7.61
CA ILE A 53 3.74 -4.38 6.37
C ILE A 53 3.73 -2.86 6.15
N ASN A 54 3.69 -2.08 7.24
CA ASN A 54 3.73 -0.63 7.19
C ASN A 54 5.11 -0.07 6.79
N LEU A 55 6.18 -0.87 6.91
CA LEU A 55 7.55 -0.47 6.58
C LEU A 55 7.82 -0.61 5.08
N SER A 56 7.26 0.32 4.31
CA SER A 56 7.42 0.37 2.85
C SER A 56 8.15 1.62 2.40
N ILE A 57 9.08 1.45 1.46
CA ILE A 57 9.72 2.55 0.71
C ILE A 57 8.89 3.00 -0.50
N LEU A 58 7.85 2.25 -0.86
CA LEU A 58 7.02 2.56 -2.02
C LEU A 58 6.13 3.77 -1.73
N ASN A 59 5.99 4.66 -2.70
CA ASN A 59 5.04 5.77 -2.62
C ASN A 59 3.63 5.26 -3.00
N PRO A 60 2.65 5.25 -2.09
CA PRO A 60 1.30 4.73 -2.37
C PRO A 60 0.63 5.41 -3.58
N GLU A 61 0.88 6.70 -3.81
CA GLU A 61 0.32 7.43 -4.95
C GLU A 61 0.81 6.87 -6.29
N LYS A 62 2.07 6.41 -6.34
CA LYS A 62 2.67 5.83 -7.55
C LYS A 62 2.26 4.37 -7.75
N CYS A 63 1.82 3.68 -6.70
CA CYS A 63 1.41 2.29 -6.76
C CYS A 63 -0.04 2.10 -7.23
N LYS A 64 -0.85 3.17 -7.27
CA LYS A 64 -2.26 3.14 -7.68
C LYS A 64 -2.57 2.32 -8.95
N PRO A 65 -1.80 2.38 -10.06
CA PRO A 65 -2.10 1.57 -11.24
C PRO A 65 -1.76 0.08 -11.08
N ASN A 66 -1.06 -0.32 -10.01
CA ASN A 66 -0.55 -1.68 -9.82
C ASN A 66 -1.27 -2.45 -8.70
N ILE A 67 -2.01 -1.79 -7.83
CA ILE A 67 -2.65 -2.41 -6.67
C ILE A 67 -3.94 -1.70 -6.29
N GLU A 68 -4.89 -2.48 -5.79
CA GLU A 68 -6.14 -1.98 -5.20
C GLU A 68 -6.11 -2.17 -3.68
N ASN A 69 -6.72 -1.23 -2.96
CA ASN A 69 -6.81 -1.27 -1.49
C ASN A 69 -5.46 -1.50 -0.78
N MET A 70 -4.40 -0.83 -1.23
CA MET A 70 -3.06 -0.93 -0.63
C MET A 70 -3.11 -0.74 0.90
N VAL A 71 -2.41 -1.63 1.61
CA VAL A 71 -2.21 -1.59 3.09
C VAL A 71 -0.73 -1.53 3.49
N GLY A 72 0.16 -1.57 2.51
CA GLY A 72 1.61 -1.65 2.70
C GLY A 72 2.25 -2.44 1.56
N SER A 73 3.39 -3.08 1.83
CA SER A 73 4.07 -3.95 0.86
C SER A 73 4.66 -5.20 1.52
N THR A 74 4.85 -6.24 0.72
CA THR A 74 5.68 -7.39 1.10
C THR A 74 7.13 -7.13 0.70
N GLN A 75 8.06 -7.64 1.48
CA GLN A 75 9.49 -7.57 1.19
C GLN A 75 9.96 -8.94 0.71
N ILE A 76 10.58 -8.98 -0.47
CA ILE A 76 11.13 -10.22 -1.05
C ILE A 76 12.66 -10.14 -0.96
N PRO A 77 13.33 -11.04 -0.22
CA PRO A 77 14.79 -11.12 -0.23
C PRO A 77 15.28 -11.32 -1.66
N LEU A 78 16.11 -10.40 -2.13
CA LEU A 78 16.64 -10.40 -3.48
C LEU A 78 18.16 -10.50 -3.44
N GLY A 79 18.69 -11.56 -4.02
CA GLY A 79 20.13 -11.78 -4.16
C GLY A 79 20.63 -11.43 -5.57
N ILE A 80 21.94 -11.49 -5.74
CA ILE A 80 22.61 -11.38 -7.04
C ILE A 80 23.29 -12.72 -7.35
N ALA A 81 23.21 -13.16 -8.60
CA ALA A 81 23.94 -14.33 -9.10
C ALA A 81 24.99 -13.86 -10.11
N GLY A 82 26.25 -14.24 -9.91
CA GLY A 82 27.29 -13.95 -10.89
C GLY A 82 28.72 -14.14 -10.41
N PRO A 83 29.69 -13.91 -11.32
CA PRO A 83 29.48 -13.50 -12.72
C PRO A 83 28.84 -14.60 -13.59
N ILE A 84 28.07 -14.20 -14.61
CA ILE A 84 27.51 -15.12 -15.63
C ILE A 84 28.27 -14.88 -16.94
N LEU A 85 28.92 -15.91 -17.47
CA LEU A 85 29.53 -15.87 -18.80
C LEU A 85 28.42 -15.94 -19.86
N ILE A 86 28.30 -14.91 -20.70
CA ILE A 86 27.34 -14.86 -21.81
C ILE A 86 28.11 -15.07 -23.12
N ASN A 87 27.85 -16.18 -23.82
CA ASN A 87 28.34 -16.41 -25.17
C ASN A 87 27.31 -15.85 -26.16
N PHE A 88 27.67 -14.81 -26.92
CA PHE A 88 26.83 -14.32 -28.01
C PHE A 88 27.11 -15.14 -29.27
N GLU A 89 26.10 -15.82 -29.80
CA GLU A 89 26.15 -16.22 -31.21
C GLU A 89 25.92 -14.97 -32.05
N ASN A 90 26.86 -14.68 -32.94
CA ASN A 90 26.77 -13.57 -33.88
C ASN A 90 25.49 -13.72 -34.73
N LYS A 91 24.38 -13.08 -34.33
CA LYS A 91 23.39 -12.63 -35.30
C LYS A 91 23.99 -11.41 -35.98
N SER A 92 24.72 -11.67 -37.07
CA SER A 92 25.08 -10.66 -38.05
C SER A 92 23.87 -9.78 -38.32
N LYS A 93 24.02 -8.47 -38.06
CA LYS A 93 23.08 -7.45 -38.54
C LYS A 93 23.18 -7.44 -40.07
N GLU A 94 22.09 -7.86 -40.73
CA GLU A 94 21.72 -7.32 -42.04
C GLU A 94 20.94 -6.02 -41.83
#